data_AF-A0AAD6ZKJ4-F1
#
_entry.id   AF-A0AAD6ZKJ4-F1
#
_cell.length_a   1.000
_cell.length_b   1.000
_cell.length_c   1.000
_cell.angle_alpha   90.00
_cell.angle_beta   90.00
_cell.angle_gamma   90.00
#
_symmetry.space_group_name_H-M   'P 1'
#
loop_
_entity.id
_entity.type
_entity.pdbx_description
1 polymer ?
#
loop_
_entity_poly.entity_id
_entity_poly.type
_entity_poly.pdbx_seq_one_letter_code
_entity_poly.pdbx_strand_id
1 'polypeptide(L)'
;MLGDGRVDFRSDVYALACVCYEVLVGKVPLFELTYDTMVVYKVIGGSRPTTPVLENLRDLIQECWRQNPDERPTGVQIIQRL
;
A
#
# COMPACT_ATOMS: atom_id res chain seq x y z
N MET A 1 -2.96 16.10 12.16
CA MET A 1 -3.10 15.17 13.30
C MET A 1 -2.83 13.78 12.75
N LEU A 2 -1.73 13.16 13.18
CA LEU A 2 -1.48 11.74 12.89
C LEU A 2 -2.65 10.95 13.48
N GLY A 3 -3.24 10.02 12.72
CA GLY A 3 -4.37 9.24 13.18
C GLY A 3 -4.10 8.59 14.53
N ASP A 4 -5.16 8.35 15.30
CA ASP A 4 -5.20 7.39 16.40
C ASP A 4 -4.26 6.23 16.05
N GLY A 5 -3.19 6.02 16.82
CA GLY A 5 -2.13 5.04 16.56
C GLY A 5 -2.60 3.58 16.64
N ARG A 6 -3.86 3.31 16.29
CA ARG A 6 -4.46 2.00 16.15
C ARG A 6 -3.78 1.21 15.07
N VAL A 7 -3.06 0.20 15.53
CA VAL A 7 -2.59 -0.91 14.72
C VAL A 7 -3.68 -1.97 14.72
N ASP A 8 -4.10 -2.38 13.52
CA ASP A 8 -5.02 -3.50 13.30
C ASP A 8 -4.76 -4.11 11.91
N PHE A 9 -5.54 -5.12 11.53
CA PHE A 9 -5.33 -5.85 10.27
C PHE A 9 -5.24 -4.95 9.03
N ARG A 10 -5.83 -3.75 9.04
CA ARG A 10 -5.81 -2.82 7.90
C ARG A 10 -4.41 -2.25 7.67
N SER A 11 -3.57 -2.15 8.70
CA SER A 11 -2.14 -1.82 8.49
C SER A 11 -1.39 -2.96 7.84
N ASP A 12 -1.74 -4.22 8.16
CA ASP A 12 -1.14 -5.39 7.51
C ASP A 12 -1.54 -5.46 6.02
N VAL A 13 -2.78 -5.11 5.69
CA VAL A 13 -3.24 -5.00 4.29
C VAL A 13 -2.44 -3.95 3.52
N TYR A 14 -2.12 -2.82 4.15
CA TYR A 14 -1.27 -1.80 3.53
C TYR A 14 0.17 -2.32 3.33
N ALA A 15 0.73 -2.99 4.32
CA ALA A 15 2.08 -3.57 4.24
C ALA A 15 2.15 -4.68 3.18
N LEU A 16 1.08 -5.47 3.03
CA LEU A 16 0.97 -6.48 1.98
C LEU A 16 1.09 -5.85 0.59
N ALA A 17 0.43 -4.71 0.34
CA ALA A 17 0.59 -3.99 -0.92
C ALA A 17 2.03 -3.51 -1.17
N CYS A 18 2.76 -3.11 -0.11
CA CYS A 18 4.19 -2.81 -0.21
C CYS A 18 5.01 -4.05 -0.62
N VAL A 19 4.74 -5.20 -0.01
CA VAL A 19 5.41 -6.47 -0.36
C VAL A 19 5.07 -6.90 -1.78
N CYS A 20 3.80 -6.83 -2.19
CA CYS A 20 3.40 -7.14 -3.56
C CYS A 20 4.09 -6.23 -4.57
N TYR A 21 4.15 -4.92 -4.29
CA TYR A 21 4.91 -3.98 -5.11
C TYR A 21 6.38 -4.39 -5.23
N GLU A 22 7.03 -4.69 -4.11
CA GLU A 22 8.44 -5.06 -4.08
C GLU A 22 8.71 -6.35 -4.85
N VAL A 23 7.87 -7.38 -4.72
CA VAL A 23 7.96 -8.63 -5.47
C VAL A 23 7.83 -8.38 -6.98
N LEU A 24 6.93 -7.48 -7.40
CA LEU A 24 6.64 -7.23 -8.81
C LEU A 24 7.65 -6.28 -9.47
N VAL A 25 8.18 -5.31 -8.73
CA VAL A 25 9.06 -4.25 -9.24
C VAL A 25 10.53 -4.50 -8.92
N GLY A 26 10.82 -5.36 -7.94
CA GLY A 26 12.18 -5.64 -7.46
C GLY A 26 12.77 -4.51 -6.61
N LYS A 27 11.95 -3.55 -6.18
CA LYS A 27 12.34 -2.39 -5.36
C LYS A 27 11.23 -2.06 -4.38
N VAL A 28 11.59 -1.56 -3.21
CA VAL A 28 10.62 -1.06 -2.24
C VAL A 28 9.77 0.09 -2.82
N PRO A 29 8.53 0.28 -2.36
CA PRO A 29 7.72 1.46 -2.70
C PRO A 29 8.48 2.75 -2.41
N LEU A 30 8.40 3.72 -3.33
CA LEU A 30 9.04 5.04 -3.18
C LEU A 30 10.57 4.98 -3.01
N PHE A 31 11.25 3.97 -3.58
CA PHE A 31 12.70 3.77 -3.49
C PHE A 31 13.54 4.97 -3.99
N GLU A 32 12.95 5.89 -4.75
CA GLU A 32 13.59 7.11 -5.23
C GLU A 32 13.80 8.16 -4.13
N LEU A 33 13.12 8.03 -2.99
CA LEU A 33 13.21 8.96 -1.88
C LEU A 33 14.38 8.59 -0.97
N THR A 34 15.23 9.56 -0.67
CA THR A 34 16.46 9.34 0.12
C THR A 34 16.22 9.21 1.63
N TYR A 35 15.16 9.83 2.15
CA TYR A 35 14.91 9.93 3.59
C TYR A 35 13.54 9.37 3.96
N ASP A 36 13.49 8.59 5.04
CA ASP A 36 12.23 8.00 5.55
C ASP A 36 11.18 9.06 5.88
N THR A 37 11.60 10.25 6.34
CA THR A 37 10.68 11.36 6.58
C THR A 37 9.94 11.80 5.33
N MET A 38 10.59 11.76 4.16
CA MET A 38 9.95 12.06 2.86
C MET A 38 8.95 10.98 2.48
N VAL A 39 9.26 9.71 2.74
CA VAL A 39 8.34 8.59 2.56
C VAL A 39 7.10 8.80 3.41
N VAL A 40 7.26 9.11 4.71
CA VAL A 40 6.15 9.40 5.63
C VAL A 40 5.28 10.55 5.11
N TYR A 41 5.87 11.68 4.70
CA TYR A 41 5.12 12.81 4.15
C TYR A 41 4.35 12.44 2.86
N LYS A 42 4.98 11.68 1.96
CA LYS A 42 4.33 11.22 0.71
C LYS A 42 3.17 10.27 0.99
N VAL A 43 3.35 9.32 1.92
CA VAL A 43 2.32 8.36 2.32
C VAL A 43 1.14 9.08 2.97
N ILE A 44 1.39 10.00 3.91
CA ILE A 44 0.35 10.83 4.54
C ILE A 44 -0.39 11.68 3.49
N GLY A 45 0.33 12.20 2.49
CA GLY A 45 -0.24 12.94 1.37
C GLY A 45 -0.95 12.09 0.31
N GLY A 46 -1.12 10.78 0.53
CA GLY A 46 -1.83 9.89 -0.40
C GLY A 46 -1.03 9.48 -1.65
N SER A 47 0.26 9.80 -1.72
CA SER A 47 1.10 9.38 -2.85
C SER A 47 1.34 7.87 -2.81
N ARG A 48 1.23 7.21 -3.97
CA ARG A 48 1.53 5.78 -4.16
C ARG A 48 2.36 5.61 -5.43
N PRO A 49 3.30 4.65 -5.47
CA PRO A 49 4.08 4.40 -6.66
C PRO A 49 3.24 3.72 -7.76
N THR A 50 3.59 3.97 -9.01
CA THR A 50 2.96 3.32 -10.17
C THR A 50 3.58 1.94 -10.38
N THR A 51 2.77 0.91 -10.64
CA THR A 51 3.23 -0.45 -10.94
C THR A 51 3.03 -0.82 -12.40
N PRO A 52 4.05 -1.30 -13.13
CA PRO A 52 3.91 -1.78 -14.51
C PRO A 52 3.40 -3.24 -14.57
N VAL A 53 2.31 -3.53 -13.87
CA VAL A 53 1.79 -4.90 -13.68
C VAL A 53 0.43 -5.09 -14.37
N LEU A 54 -0.02 -6.34 -14.47
CA LEU A 54 -1.36 -6.72 -14.94
C LEU A 54 -2.43 -5.89 -14.22
N GLU A 55 -3.44 -5.45 -14.97
CA GLU A 55 -4.46 -4.51 -14.51
C GLU A 55 -5.18 -4.99 -13.24
N ASN A 56 -5.55 -6.27 -13.18
CA ASN A 56 -6.20 -6.87 -12.02
C ASN A 56 -5.38 -6.79 -10.72
N LEU A 57 -4.07 -7.05 -10.80
CA LEU A 57 -3.17 -6.98 -9.64
C LEU A 57 -2.88 -5.52 -9.25
N ARG A 58 -2.80 -4.62 -10.24
CA ARG A 58 -2.63 -3.19 -10.01
C ARG A 58 -3.79 -2.65 -9.17
N ASP A 59 -5.02 -2.95 -9.56
CA ASP A 59 -6.21 -2.45 -8.88
C ASP A 59 -6.28 -2.97 -7.44
N LEU A 60 -6.02 -4.27 -7.24
CA LEU A 60 -5.97 -4.86 -5.91
C LEU A 60 -4.92 -4.18 -5.01
N ILE A 61 -3.71 -3.96 -5.52
CA ILE A 61 -2.64 -3.26 -4.78
C ILE A 61 -3.06 -1.82 -4.43
N GLN A 62 -3.68 -1.10 -5.37
CA GLN A 62 -4.16 0.26 -5.13
C GLN A 62 -5.27 0.32 -4.06
N GLU A 63 -6.17 -0.65 -4.06
CA GLU A 63 -7.22 -0.77 -3.03
C GLU A 63 -6.64 -1.08 -1.65
N CYS A 64 -5.66 -1.99 -1.55
CA CYS A 64 -4.93 -2.24 -0.31
C CYS A 64 -4.19 -0.99 0.21
N TRP A 65 -3.86 -0.06 -0.68
CA TRP A 65 -3.20 1.22 -0.37
C TRP A 65 -4.13 2.40 -0.15
N ARG A 66 -5.46 2.20 -0.07
CA ARG A 66 -6.42 3.28 0.23
C ARG A 66 -6.01 4.04 1.49
N GLN A 67 -6.09 5.37 1.39
CA GLN A 67 -5.66 6.27 2.46
C GLN A 67 -6.50 6.05 3.71
N ASN A 68 -7.82 5.97 3.54
CA ASN A 68 -8.75 5.59 4.59
C ASN A 68 -8.61 4.08 4.88
N PRO A 69 -8.23 3.67 6.10
CA PRO A 69 -8.13 2.25 6.44
C PRO A 69 -9.44 1.47 6.24
N ASP A 70 -10.60 2.11 6.46
CA ASP A 70 -11.92 1.47 6.29
C ASP A 70 -12.24 1.10 4.84
N GLU A 71 -11.55 1.69 3.87
CA GLU A 71 -11.73 1.40 2.45
C GLU A 71 -10.81 0.28 1.96
N ARG A 72 -9.94 -0.26 2.82
CA ARG A 72 -9.04 -1.35 2.46
C ARG A 72 -9.79 -2.69 2.48
N PRO A 73 -9.55 -3.58 1.50
CA PRO A 73 -10.21 -4.88 1.47
C PRO A 73 -9.80 -5.74 2.65
N THR A 74 -10.70 -6.64 3.04
CA THR A 74 -10.41 -7.69 4.02
C THR A 74 -9.48 -8.75 3.43
N GLY A 75 -8.78 -9.51 4.28
CA GLY A 75 -7.97 -10.64 3.83
C GLY A 75 -8.74 -11.65 2.97
N VAL A 76 -10.03 -11.88 3.28
CA VAL A 76 -10.90 -12.76 2.48
C VAL A 76 -11.10 -12.22 1.06
N GLN A 77 -11.40 -10.93 0.92
CA GLN A 77 -11.58 -10.30 -0.40
C GLN A 77 -10.28 -10.29 -1.22
N ILE A 78 -9.13 -10.15 -0.56
CA ILE A 78 -7.81 -10.21 -1.22
C ILE A 78 -7.59 -11.61 -1.77
N ILE A 79 -7.76 -12.66 -0.96
CA ILE A 79 -7.56 -14.06 -1.37
C ILE A 79 -8.48 -14.45 -2.53
N GLN A 80 -9.70 -13.93 -2.58
CA GLN A 80 -10.65 -14.23 -3.67
C GLN A 80 -10.25 -13.60 -5.03
N ARG A 81 -9.30 -12.66 -5.06
CA ARG A 81 -8.89 -11.91 -6.25
C ARG A 81 -7.47 -12.22 -6.72
N LEU A 82 -6.71 -12.96 -5.91
CA LEU A 82 -5.39 -13.50 -6.26
C LEU A 82 -5.55 -14.81 -7.03
#